data_AF-A0A0M9WDV2-F1
#
_entry.id   AF-A0A0M9WDV2-F1
#
_cell.length_a   1.000
_cell.length_b   1.000
_cell.length_c   1.000
_cell.angle_alpha   90.00
_cell.angle_beta   90.00
_cell.angle_gamma   90.00
#
_symmetry.space_group_name_H-M   'P 1'
#
loop_
_entity.id
_entity.type
_entity.pdbx_description
1 polymer ?
#
loop_
_entity_poly.entity_id
_entity_poly.type
_entity_poly.pdbx_seq_one_letter_code
_entity_poly.pdbx_strand_id
1 'polypeptide(L)'
;MYNSTWVASGPGKGKFGLGASIKGYRCIVNPLMWATEVRKARFNLINYDDIAAKGYTMTDSPQYRLDGIKIPFGNCAEVYPLLKVLKGNTNSAAVHGIALRNRGVIPAAYEDNLSGAVWKNVRALCTNCEELVRMWGGLVADFDPLADTDGVPP
;
A
#
# COMPACT_ATOMS: atom_id res chain seq x y z
N MET A 1 0.70 -4.15 8.66
CA MET A 1 1.37 -3.13 7.84
C MET A 1 0.55 -1.87 7.96
N TYR A 2 1.22 -0.74 8.04
CA TYR A 2 0.64 0.59 7.89
C TYR A 2 1.20 1.22 6.63
N ASN A 3 0.48 2.16 6.04
CA ASN A 3 0.92 2.91 4.88
C ASN A 3 0.43 4.35 4.98
N SER A 4 1.20 5.26 4.42
CA SER A 4 0.78 6.62 4.09
C SER A 4 1.03 6.84 2.60
N THR A 5 0.06 7.43 1.90
CA THR A 5 0.18 7.91 0.52
C THR A 5 -0.21 9.38 0.49
N TRP A 6 0.52 10.23 -0.22
CA TRP A 6 0.26 11.66 -0.25
C TRP A 6 0.57 12.29 -1.60
N VAL A 7 -0.01 13.46 -1.84
CA VAL A 7 0.38 14.32 -2.96
C VAL A 7 1.52 15.24 -2.50
N ALA A 8 2.71 15.06 -3.08
CA ALA A 8 3.92 15.79 -2.72
C ALA A 8 3.96 17.21 -3.31
N SER A 9 3.42 17.40 -4.51
CA SER A 9 3.48 18.67 -5.24
C SER A 9 2.24 18.93 -6.11
N GLY A 10 2.05 20.20 -6.49
CA GLY A 10 0.94 20.62 -7.36
C GLY A 10 -0.44 20.64 -6.69
N PRO A 11 -1.53 20.62 -7.49
CA PRO A 11 -2.89 20.64 -6.98
C PRO A 11 -3.18 19.45 -6.05
N GLY A 12 -3.70 19.73 -4.87
CA GLY A 12 -3.97 18.70 -3.86
C GLY A 12 -2.77 18.32 -2.99
N LYS A 13 -1.63 19.03 -3.09
CA LYS A 13 -0.49 18.90 -2.17
C LYS A 13 -0.95 18.88 -0.71
N GLY A 14 -0.39 17.96 0.06
CA GLY A 14 -0.75 17.78 1.47
C GLY A 14 -2.06 17.01 1.69
N LYS A 15 -2.67 16.45 0.64
CA LYS A 15 -3.70 15.42 0.79
C LYS A 15 -3.03 14.10 1.13
N PHE A 16 -3.40 13.54 2.28
CA PHE A 16 -2.90 12.26 2.77
C PHE A 16 -3.98 11.19 2.76
N GLY A 17 -3.56 9.93 2.57
CA GLY A 17 -4.35 8.73 2.78
C GLY A 17 -3.58 7.78 3.69
N LEU A 18 -4.21 7.35 4.78
CA LEU A 18 -3.63 6.38 5.70
C LEU A 18 -4.25 5.01 5.48
N GLY A 19 -3.41 3.99 5.52
CA GLY A 19 -3.76 2.62 5.19
C GLY A 19 -3.29 1.64 6.23
N ALA A 20 -4.09 0.60 6.45
CA ALA A 20 -3.72 -0.53 7.29
C ALA A 20 -4.14 -1.85 6.64
N SER A 21 -3.27 -2.85 6.76
CA SER A 21 -3.58 -4.21 6.32
C SER A 21 -4.55 -4.88 7.28
N ILE A 22 -5.42 -5.74 6.78
CA ILE A 22 -6.29 -6.59 7.64
C ILE A 22 -5.50 -7.68 8.41
N LYS A 23 -4.22 -7.89 8.09
CA LYS A 23 -3.38 -8.89 8.77
C LYS A 23 -3.25 -8.56 10.25
N GLY A 24 -3.67 -9.50 11.11
CA GLY A 24 -3.66 -9.35 12.57
C GLY A 24 -5.03 -9.08 13.18
N TYR A 25 -6.05 -8.77 12.37
CA TYR A 25 -7.42 -8.67 12.84
C TYR A 25 -7.94 -10.04 13.32
N ARG A 26 -8.40 -10.12 14.57
CA ARG A 26 -9.05 -11.30 15.17
C ARG A 26 -10.50 -10.95 15.48
N CYS A 27 -11.46 -11.58 14.79
CA CYS A 27 -12.86 -11.53 15.24
C CYS A 27 -13.04 -12.57 16.33
N ILE A 28 -13.72 -12.20 17.42
CA ILE A 28 -14.01 -13.13 18.52
C ILE A 28 -15.18 -14.04 18.16
N VAL A 29 -16.09 -13.58 17.29
CA VAL A 29 -17.27 -14.32 16.83
C VAL A 29 -17.17 -14.57 15.33
N ASN A 30 -17.18 -15.84 14.92
CA ASN A 30 -17.08 -16.30 13.52
C ASN A 30 -15.98 -15.59 12.67
N PRO A 31 -14.70 -15.62 13.12
CA PRO A 31 -13.60 -14.89 12.48
C PRO A 31 -13.33 -15.21 11.03
N LEU A 32 -13.63 -16.42 10.60
CA LEU A 32 -13.35 -16.84 9.23
C LEU A 32 -14.35 -16.25 8.24
N MET A 33 -15.63 -16.16 8.60
CA MET A 33 -16.66 -15.60 7.71
C MET A 33 -16.50 -14.09 7.57
N TRP A 34 -16.44 -13.33 8.68
CA TRP A 34 -16.32 -11.88 8.60
C TRP A 34 -15.02 -11.43 7.92
N ALA A 35 -13.87 -12.02 8.27
CA ALA A 35 -12.61 -11.67 7.62
C ALA A 35 -12.62 -11.97 6.12
N THR A 36 -13.35 -13.00 5.68
CA THR A 36 -13.51 -13.32 4.27
C THR A 36 -14.35 -12.27 3.56
N GLU A 37 -15.48 -11.85 4.14
CA GLU A 37 -16.32 -10.81 3.56
C GLU A 37 -15.62 -9.46 3.48
N VAL A 38 -14.85 -9.08 4.51
CA VAL A 38 -14.03 -7.87 4.45
C VAL A 38 -12.98 -7.97 3.34
N ARG A 39 -12.32 -9.12 3.17
CA ARG A 39 -11.34 -9.30 2.08
C ARG A 39 -11.96 -9.16 0.70
N LYS A 40 -13.14 -9.74 0.50
CA LYS A 40 -13.91 -9.62 -0.75
C LYS A 40 -14.33 -8.17 -0.99
N ALA A 41 -14.89 -7.50 0.02
CA ALA A 41 -15.27 -6.08 -0.07
C ALA A 41 -14.07 -5.20 -0.45
N ARG A 42 -12.90 -5.45 0.15
CA ARG A 42 -11.65 -4.74 -0.19
C ARG A 42 -11.20 -5.00 -1.63
N PHE A 43 -11.28 -6.24 -2.11
CA PHE A 43 -10.98 -6.57 -3.50
C PHE A 43 -11.96 -5.89 -4.47
N ASN A 44 -13.25 -5.86 -4.14
CA ASN A 44 -14.28 -5.22 -4.96
C ASN A 44 -14.04 -3.72 -5.17
N LEU A 45 -13.34 -3.05 -4.25
CA LEU A 45 -12.97 -1.64 -4.40
C LEU A 45 -11.91 -1.37 -5.46
N ILE A 46 -11.20 -2.41 -5.91
CA ILE A 46 -10.23 -2.33 -7.00
C ILE A 46 -10.65 -3.13 -8.23
N ASN A 47 -11.61 -4.05 -8.09
CA ASN A 47 -12.09 -4.94 -9.14
C ASN A 47 -12.99 -4.21 -10.16
N TYR A 48 -12.38 -3.32 -10.94
CA TYR A 48 -13.00 -2.65 -12.09
C TYR A 48 -12.60 -3.37 -13.40
N ASP A 49 -13.12 -2.89 -14.52
CA ASP A 49 -12.89 -3.43 -15.87
C ASP A 49 -11.40 -3.69 -16.16
N ASP A 50 -10.49 -2.83 -15.70
CA ASP A 50 -9.05 -2.99 -15.94
C ASP A 50 -8.45 -4.22 -15.23
N ILE A 51 -8.90 -4.52 -13.99
CA ILE A 51 -8.45 -5.69 -13.22
C ILE A 51 -9.02 -6.97 -13.84
N ALA A 52 -10.30 -6.92 -14.24
CA ALA A 52 -10.98 -8.03 -14.90
C ALA A 52 -10.38 -8.33 -16.28
N ALA A 53 -10.02 -7.30 -17.06
CA ALA A 53 -9.40 -7.43 -18.38
C ALA A 53 -8.03 -8.12 -18.31
N LYS A 54 -7.28 -7.92 -17.22
CA LYS A 54 -6.01 -8.64 -16.96
C LYS A 54 -6.20 -10.06 -16.42
N GLY A 55 -7.46 -10.46 -16.20
CA GLY A 55 -7.83 -11.77 -15.65
C GLY A 55 -7.39 -11.96 -14.21
N TYR A 56 -7.16 -10.88 -13.46
CA TYR A 56 -6.77 -10.98 -12.06
C TYR A 56 -7.98 -11.25 -11.18
N THR A 57 -7.78 -12.10 -10.18
CA THR A 57 -8.74 -12.34 -9.11
C THR A 57 -8.10 -12.02 -7.76
N MET A 58 -8.86 -12.15 -6.68
CA MET A 58 -8.31 -11.96 -5.34
C MET A 58 -7.18 -12.96 -5.03
N THR A 59 -7.23 -14.18 -5.59
CA THR A 59 -6.24 -15.24 -5.33
C THR A 59 -5.23 -15.42 -6.45
N ASP A 60 -5.66 -15.26 -7.71
CA ASP A 60 -4.78 -15.23 -8.88
C ASP A 60 -4.41 -13.78 -9.17
N SER A 61 -3.35 -13.32 -8.49
CA SER A 61 -2.93 -11.93 -8.41
C SER A 61 -1.53 -11.73 -9.02
N PRO A 62 -1.11 -10.49 -9.35
CA PRO A 62 0.25 -10.21 -9.83
C PRO A 62 1.35 -10.84 -8.97
N GLN A 63 1.25 -10.73 -7.64
CA GLN A 63 2.19 -11.35 -6.71
C GLN A 63 2.21 -12.87 -6.88
N TYR A 64 1.02 -13.50 -6.85
CA TYR A 64 0.92 -14.96 -6.98
C TYR A 64 1.50 -15.46 -8.31
N ARG A 65 1.26 -14.74 -9.41
CA ARG A 65 1.80 -15.09 -10.73
C ARG A 65 3.32 -14.90 -10.80
N LEU A 66 3.87 -13.93 -10.07
CA LEU A 66 5.31 -13.65 -10.06
C LEU A 66 6.10 -14.72 -9.30
N ASP A 67 5.69 -15.05 -8.07
CA ASP A 67 6.51 -15.86 -7.16
C ASP A 67 5.73 -16.96 -6.39
N GLY A 68 4.45 -17.15 -6.72
CA GLY A 68 3.59 -18.13 -6.04
C GLY A 68 3.16 -17.74 -4.63
N ILE A 69 3.53 -16.56 -4.12
CA ILE A 69 3.14 -16.12 -2.78
C ILE A 69 1.67 -15.70 -2.77
N LYS A 70 0.89 -16.38 -1.93
CA LYS A 70 -0.54 -16.14 -1.76
C LYS A 70 -0.81 -14.91 -0.88
N ILE A 71 -0.68 -13.73 -1.46
CA ILE A 71 -1.17 -12.47 -0.87
C ILE A 71 -2.51 -12.10 -1.53
N PRO A 72 -3.63 -12.06 -0.80
CA PRO A 72 -4.91 -11.69 -1.38
C PRO A 72 -4.86 -10.28 -1.99
N PHE A 73 -5.19 -10.15 -3.26
CA PHE A 73 -5.21 -8.85 -3.93
C PHE A 73 -6.24 -7.92 -3.28
N GLY A 74 -6.01 -6.61 -3.25
CA GLY A 74 -6.87 -5.63 -2.57
C GLY A 74 -6.71 -5.56 -1.05
N ASN A 75 -5.90 -6.43 -0.44
CA ASN A 75 -5.83 -6.54 1.03
C ASN A 75 -4.56 -5.99 1.68
N CYS A 76 -3.64 -5.48 0.86
CA CYS A 76 -2.46 -4.77 1.32
C CYS A 76 -2.86 -3.43 1.99
N ALA A 77 -1.98 -2.88 2.83
CA ALA A 77 -2.28 -1.65 3.57
C ALA A 77 -2.49 -0.44 2.65
N GLU A 78 -1.78 -0.45 1.52
CA GLU A 78 -1.61 0.61 0.54
C GLU A 78 -2.86 0.79 -0.34
N VAL A 79 -3.72 -0.23 -0.46
CA VAL A 79 -4.82 -0.26 -1.44
C VAL A 79 -5.79 0.91 -1.28
N TYR A 80 -6.22 1.20 -0.05
CA TYR A 80 -7.17 2.30 0.19
C TYR A 80 -6.55 3.68 -0.04
N PRO A 81 -5.36 3.99 0.51
CA PRO A 81 -4.65 5.23 0.18
C PRO A 81 -4.42 5.42 -1.32
N LEU A 82 -3.93 4.39 -2.02
CA LEU A 82 -3.75 4.44 -3.47
C LEU A 82 -5.08 4.73 -4.18
N LEU A 83 -6.17 4.04 -3.81
CA LEU A 83 -7.49 4.30 -4.40
C LEU A 83 -7.96 5.74 -4.17
N LYS A 84 -7.69 6.32 -3.00
CA LYS A 84 -8.21 7.64 -2.61
C LYS A 84 -7.36 8.82 -3.12
N VAL A 85 -6.05 8.60 -3.27
CA VAL A 85 -5.06 9.63 -3.57
C VAL A 85 -4.55 9.52 -5.01
N LEU A 86 -4.35 8.30 -5.52
CA LEU A 86 -3.78 8.05 -6.83
C LEU A 86 -4.85 7.83 -7.92
N LYS A 87 -5.85 6.98 -7.69
CA LYS A 87 -6.84 6.66 -8.73
C LYS A 87 -7.61 7.91 -9.16
N GLY A 88 -7.57 8.22 -10.46
CA GLY A 88 -8.25 9.37 -11.07
C GLY A 88 -7.57 10.72 -10.76
N ASN A 89 -6.37 10.71 -10.18
CA ASN A 89 -5.59 11.92 -9.99
C ASN A 89 -5.01 12.36 -11.34
N THR A 90 -5.19 13.63 -11.70
CA THR A 90 -4.64 14.19 -12.95
C THR A 90 -3.13 14.43 -12.89
N ASN A 91 -2.55 14.39 -11.69
CA ASN A 91 -1.11 14.51 -11.43
C ASN A 91 -0.59 13.30 -10.65
N SER A 92 -0.81 12.09 -11.20
CA SER A 92 -0.41 10.83 -10.59
C SER A 92 1.09 10.72 -10.28
N ALA A 93 1.96 11.40 -11.03
CA ALA A 93 3.40 11.45 -10.81
C ALA A 93 3.82 12.33 -9.62
N ALA A 94 2.89 13.04 -8.98
CA ALA A 94 3.15 13.75 -7.72
C ALA A 94 2.66 12.97 -6.50
N VAL A 95 2.25 11.71 -6.67
CA VAL A 95 1.74 10.87 -5.58
C VAL A 95 2.83 9.93 -5.09
N HIS A 96 3.23 10.13 -3.84
CA HIS A 96 4.26 9.35 -3.17
C HIS A 96 3.64 8.48 -2.07
N GLY A 97 4.39 7.51 -1.58
CA GLY A 97 3.95 6.74 -0.43
C GLY A 97 5.04 5.96 0.28
N ILE A 98 4.77 5.59 1.53
CA ILE A 98 5.66 4.79 2.35
C ILE A 98 4.87 3.74 3.11
N ALA A 99 5.39 2.52 3.20
CA ALA A 99 4.78 1.42 3.94
C ALA A 99 5.68 0.93 5.08
N LEU A 100 5.08 0.60 6.22
CA LEU A 100 5.77 0.28 7.46
C LEU A 100 5.21 -1.00 8.10
N ARG A 101 6.09 -1.91 8.54
CA ARG A 101 5.69 -3.05 9.37
C ARG A 101 5.27 -2.58 10.76
N ASN A 102 4.34 -3.31 11.39
CA ASN A 102 3.85 -2.97 12.74
C ASN A 102 4.98 -2.80 13.76
N ARG A 103 6.06 -3.59 13.65
CA ARG A 103 7.23 -3.47 14.54
C ARG A 103 7.92 -2.11 14.48
N GLY A 104 7.79 -1.38 13.38
CA GLY A 104 8.36 -0.04 13.22
C GLY A 104 7.58 1.07 13.93
N VAL A 105 6.33 0.83 14.37
CA VAL A 105 5.52 1.82 15.11
C VAL A 105 5.49 1.55 16.62
N ILE A 106 6.13 0.47 17.08
CA ILE A 106 6.20 0.10 18.51
C ILE A 106 7.21 0.97 19.30
N PRO A 107 8.40 1.31 18.76
CA PRO A 107 9.36 2.14 19.49
C PRO A 107 8.76 3.49 19.88
N ALA A 108 9.04 3.94 21.11
CA ALA A 108 8.53 5.22 21.61
C ALA A 108 9.29 6.44 21.06
N ALA A 109 10.55 6.25 20.66
CA ALA A 109 11.38 7.28 20.05
C ALA A 109 11.51 7.03 18.53
N TYR A 110 11.43 8.11 17.75
CA TYR A 110 11.69 8.09 16.32
C TYR A 110 13.15 8.50 16.08
N GLU A 111 13.85 7.72 15.26
CA GLU A 111 15.21 8.00 14.79
C GLU A 111 15.12 8.53 13.35
N ASP A 112 15.48 9.79 13.12
CA ASP A 112 15.29 10.49 11.84
C ASP A 112 16.46 10.33 10.85
N ASN A 113 17.60 9.79 11.30
CA ASN A 113 18.81 9.53 10.51
C ASN A 113 18.75 8.25 9.65
N LEU A 114 17.58 7.90 9.10
CA LEU A 114 17.34 6.66 8.33
C LEU A 114 17.72 5.35 9.06
N SER A 115 17.87 5.39 10.38
CA SER A 115 18.36 4.26 11.15
C SER A 115 17.31 3.70 12.12
N GLY A 116 17.72 2.86 13.06
CA GLY A 116 16.79 2.40 14.07
C GLY A 116 15.67 1.48 13.59
N ALA A 117 14.71 1.27 14.49
CA ALA A 117 13.66 0.28 14.29
C ALA A 117 12.59 0.70 13.29
N VAL A 118 12.32 2.00 13.12
CA VAL A 118 11.31 2.48 12.15
C VAL A 118 11.79 2.19 10.73
N TRP A 119 12.97 2.68 10.37
CA TRP A 119 13.52 2.56 9.01
C TRP A 119 13.83 1.11 8.61
N LYS A 120 14.35 0.27 9.53
CA LYS A 120 14.50 -1.18 9.31
C LYS A 120 13.18 -1.91 9.00
N ASN A 121 12.05 -1.31 9.35
CA ASN A 121 10.72 -1.86 9.16
C ASN A 121 9.95 -1.23 7.99
N VAL A 122 10.50 -0.21 7.31
CA VAL A 122 9.93 0.33 6.08
C VAL A 122 10.03 -0.72 4.97
N ARG A 123 9.02 -0.82 4.11
CA ARG A 123 8.95 -1.80 3.04
C ARG A 123 8.59 -1.14 1.73
N ALA A 124 9.22 -1.61 0.67
CA ALA A 124 8.76 -1.35 -0.69
C ALA A 124 7.35 -1.94 -0.89
N LEU A 125 6.67 -1.44 -1.92
CA LEU A 125 5.42 -2.04 -2.38
C LEU A 125 5.62 -3.52 -2.70
N CYS A 126 4.58 -4.31 -2.45
CA CYS A 126 4.52 -5.64 -3.04
C CYS A 126 4.05 -5.55 -4.49
N THR A 127 4.26 -6.62 -5.27
CA THR A 127 3.93 -6.67 -6.71
C THR A 127 2.46 -6.34 -6.97
N ASN A 128 1.54 -6.75 -6.08
CA ASN A 128 0.14 -6.38 -6.18
C ASN A 128 -0.09 -4.86 -6.13
N CYS A 129 0.60 -4.15 -5.23
CA CYS A 129 0.43 -2.70 -5.11
C CYS A 129 1.19 -1.93 -6.18
N GLU A 130 2.35 -2.43 -6.63
CA GLU A 130 3.03 -1.88 -7.79
C GLU A 130 2.14 -1.94 -9.04
N GLU A 131 1.43 -3.04 -9.25
CA GLU A 131 0.50 -3.16 -10.37
C GLU A 131 -0.60 -2.09 -10.30
N LEU A 132 -1.18 -1.85 -9.12
CA LEU A 132 -2.17 -0.76 -8.95
C LEU A 132 -1.58 0.61 -9.24
N VAL A 133 -0.34 0.87 -8.79
CA VAL A 133 0.35 2.13 -9.07
C VAL A 133 0.52 2.32 -10.57
N ARG A 134 1.01 1.31 -11.29
CA ARG A 134 1.17 1.34 -12.75
C ARG A 134 -0.17 1.53 -13.46
N MET A 135 -1.20 0.79 -13.06
CA MET A 135 -2.54 0.88 -13.65
C MET A 135 -3.18 2.26 -13.49
N TRP A 136 -2.89 2.97 -12.41
CA TRP A 136 -3.44 4.30 -12.13
C TRP A 136 -2.49 5.44 -12.51
N GLY A 137 -1.45 5.14 -13.30
CA GLY A 137 -0.53 6.13 -13.88
C GLY A 137 0.46 6.74 -12.89
N GLY A 138 0.63 6.15 -11.70
CA GLY A 138 1.67 6.56 -10.76
C GLY A 138 3.03 5.96 -11.11
N LEU A 139 4.08 6.50 -10.50
CA LEU A 139 5.45 5.99 -10.64
C LEU A 139 5.78 5.12 -9.43
N VAL A 140 6.19 3.87 -9.67
CA VAL A 140 6.56 2.95 -8.58
C VAL A 140 7.76 3.46 -7.77
N ALA A 141 8.66 4.22 -8.40
CA ALA A 141 9.82 4.83 -7.75
C ALA A 141 9.43 5.81 -6.63
N ASP A 142 8.28 6.50 -6.73
CA ASP A 142 7.79 7.44 -5.70
C ASP A 142 7.28 6.72 -4.43
N PHE A 143 7.30 5.38 -4.45
CA PHE A 143 6.99 4.52 -3.32
C PHE A 143 8.22 3.72 -2.85
N ASP A 144 9.41 4.01 -3.38
CA ASP A 144 10.65 3.47 -2.86
C ASP A 144 10.91 4.05 -1.45
N PRO A 145 11.13 3.21 -0.43
CA PRO A 145 11.53 3.63 0.91
C PRO A 145 12.66 4.66 0.98
N LEU A 146 13.51 4.71 -0.05
CA LEU A 146 14.69 5.55 -0.12
C LEU A 146 14.62 6.64 -1.22
N ALA A 147 13.44 6.90 -1.79
CA ALA A 147 13.28 7.86 -2.88
C ALA A 147 13.68 9.31 -2.53
N ASP A 148 13.58 9.69 -1.24
CA ASP A 148 13.78 11.05 -0.74
C ASP A 148 14.74 11.09 0.47
N THR A 149 15.87 10.38 0.39
CA THR A 149 16.88 10.36 1.48
C THR A 149 17.82 11.55 1.51
N ASP A 150 17.73 12.43 0.50
CA ASP A 150 18.60 13.59 0.39
C ASP A 150 18.29 14.61 1.50
N GLY A 151 19.29 14.90 2.33
CA GLY A 151 19.18 15.83 3.46
C GLY A 151 18.89 15.16 4.81
N VAL A 152 18.92 13.83 4.88
CA VAL A 152 18.85 13.11 6.15
C VAL A 152 20.07 13.44 7.02
N PRO A 153 19.88 13.78 8.32
CA PRO A 153 20.99 14.02 9.25
C PRO A 153 21.90 12.79 9.38
N PRO A 154 23.23 12.97 9.56
CA PRO A 154 24.15 11.86 9.78
C PRO A 154 23.83 11.02 11.03
#